data_AF-A0A5C9DVA9-F1
#
_entry.id   AF-A0A5C9DVA9-F1
#
_cell.length_a   1.000
_cell.length_b   1.000
_cell.length_c   1.000
_cell.angle_alpha   90.00
_cell.angle_beta   90.00
_cell.angle_gamma   90.00
#
_symmetry.space_group_name_H-M   'P 1'
#
loop_
_entity.id
_entity.type
_entity.pdbx_description
1 polymer ?
#
loop_
_entity_poly.entity_id
_entity_poly.type
_entity_poly.pdbx_seq_one_letter_code
_entity_poly.pdbx_strand_id
1 'polypeptide(L)'
;MAETIDTKISQMMEDIEYEKRILFVLKNLGPQRFSDLHAICEMSKSSLSKYLKLHLQKHNIEKKIYNKSPHYFITGKGRENLNEDRIPSKERIIFVDEINNKLIHSSEMIEFYKKIGIEESILFQILGMISKINKRFFQMDQNRELFLALFYIFLNSVLTREYKFGKERFCNFYNVKKLRIDFYIDKIMSSKCGFFMFLRDEDVFFFHKDDILGTTTLRLIEDQLIEEIIHLNQKGYREIYDLDQMAENICAQLMDMDLIWNKIKEPFEMLIEKMIVKKALDMGISKTFLMDIVVQSEKLSKSEGGINSLANIIKGSEKYEDLNIVSISESAQINLDEVPDKIEGFCPNCGKSILKSDINNECGRCKQNFRFEDLVKSIDKANKASLEYKRKILNQEQYIICSNPECEAKVSINWDQCPICHSKIESKKEEL
;
A
#
# COMPACT_ATOMS: atom_id res chain seq x y z
N MET A 1 6.72 14.83 7.25
CA MET A 1 8.07 15.22 6.79
C MET A 1 9.04 14.18 7.30
N ALA A 2 9.81 13.53 6.41
CA ALA A 2 10.84 12.59 6.83
C ALA A 2 12.02 13.40 7.40
N GLU A 3 12.24 13.34 8.71
CA GLU A 3 13.47 13.84 9.33
C GLU A 3 14.67 13.10 8.73
N THR A 4 15.62 13.85 8.17
CA THR A 4 16.88 13.28 7.68
C THR A 4 17.72 12.80 8.86
N ILE A 5 18.63 11.83 8.59
CA ILE A 5 19.53 11.27 9.61
C ILE A 5 20.34 12.38 10.30
N ASP A 6 20.72 13.41 9.54
CA ASP A 6 21.46 14.58 10.04
C ASP A 6 20.62 15.38 11.07
N THR A 7 19.32 15.60 10.81
CA THR A 7 18.42 16.31 11.74
C THR A 7 18.25 15.56 13.07
N LYS A 8 18.18 14.23 13.03
CA LYS A 8 18.08 13.40 14.23
C LYS A 8 19.39 13.37 15.03
N ILE A 9 20.53 13.37 14.34
CA ILE A 9 21.84 13.42 15.00
C ILE A 9 22.05 14.78 15.67
N SER A 10 21.65 15.89 15.03
CA SER A 10 21.66 17.21 15.67
C SER A 10 20.82 17.26 16.94
N GLN A 11 19.59 16.71 16.93
CA GLN A 11 18.74 16.61 18.14
C GLN A 11 19.41 15.79 19.26
N MET A 12 20.12 14.70 18.92
CA MET A 12 20.82 13.85 19.90
C MET A 12 22.10 14.50 20.49
N MET A 13 22.56 15.61 19.92
CA MET A 13 23.76 16.33 20.34
C MET A 13 23.48 17.41 21.39
N GLU A 14 22.21 17.75 21.63
CA GLU A 14 21.82 18.76 22.63
C GLU A 14 22.42 18.45 24.01
N ASP A 15 22.35 17.17 24.42
CA ASP A 15 22.84 16.69 25.73
C ASP A 15 24.34 16.32 25.76
N ILE A 16 25.05 16.47 24.63
CA ILE A 16 26.47 16.12 24.53
C ILE A 16 27.33 17.37 24.68
N GLU A 17 28.30 17.32 25.60
CA GLU A 17 29.31 18.38 25.76
C GLU A 17 29.95 18.77 24.42
N TYR A 18 30.09 20.07 24.19
CA TYR A 18 30.59 20.63 22.93
C TYR A 18 31.91 20.03 22.45
N GLU A 19 32.83 19.67 23.36
CA GLU A 19 34.09 19.00 23.02
C GLU A 19 33.81 17.62 22.37
N LYS A 20 32.89 16.83 22.94
CA LYS A 20 32.62 15.44 22.52
C LYS A 20 31.72 15.31 21.31
N ARG A 21 31.02 16.37 20.92
CA ARG A 21 30.17 16.42 19.71
C ARG A 21 30.90 15.97 18.45
N ILE A 22 32.17 16.34 18.30
CA ILE A 22 33.01 15.92 17.16
C ILE A 22 33.22 14.40 17.17
N LEU A 23 33.57 13.82 18.31
CA LEU A 23 33.77 12.37 18.44
C LEU A 23 32.45 11.63 18.21
N PHE A 24 31.34 12.16 18.70
CA PHE A 24 30.02 11.60 18.49
C PHE A 24 29.63 11.58 17.01
N VAL A 25 29.81 12.70 16.30
CA VAL A 25 29.53 12.78 14.86
C VAL A 25 30.43 11.81 14.09
N LEU A 26 31.74 11.80 14.35
CA LEU A 26 32.66 10.91 13.65
C LEU A 26 32.44 9.41 13.96
N LYS A 27 31.90 9.09 15.14
CA LYS A 27 31.51 7.71 15.50
C LYS A 27 30.26 7.26 14.74
N ASN A 28 29.25 8.13 14.58
CA ASN A 28 27.94 7.76 14.04
C ASN A 28 27.80 8.00 12.54
N LEU A 29 28.45 9.03 11.99
CA LEU A 29 28.40 9.42 10.57
C LEU A 29 29.68 9.08 9.80
N GLY A 30 30.66 8.46 10.45
CA GLY A 30 31.93 8.10 9.83
C GLY A 30 32.82 9.31 9.55
N PRO A 31 33.77 9.21 8.60
CA PRO A 31 34.75 10.25 8.33
C PRO A 31 34.13 11.50 7.72
N GLN A 32 34.42 12.68 8.28
CA GLN A 32 33.77 13.94 7.86
C GLN A 32 34.79 15.01 7.47
N ARG A 33 34.39 15.90 6.56
CA ARG A 33 35.17 17.11 6.24
C ARG A 33 34.94 18.18 7.29
N PHE A 34 35.82 19.17 7.32
CA PHE A 34 35.68 20.33 8.21
C PHE A 34 34.35 21.08 7.98
N SER A 35 33.93 21.25 6.73
CA SER A 35 32.66 21.90 6.37
C SER A 35 31.46 21.16 6.94
N ASP A 36 31.52 19.83 6.89
CA ASP A 36 30.41 18.95 7.23
C ASP A 36 30.30 18.88 8.76
N LEU A 37 31.42 18.76 9.46
CA LEU A 37 31.47 18.89 10.92
C LEU A 37 31.01 20.26 11.42
N HIS A 38 31.28 21.34 10.69
CA HIS A 38 30.79 22.67 11.06
C HIS A 38 29.28 22.77 10.97
N ALA A 39 28.69 22.18 9.92
CA ALA A 39 27.24 22.16 9.74
C ALA A 39 26.56 21.27 10.79
N ILE A 40 27.09 20.07 11.03
CA ILE A 40 26.45 19.05 11.88
C ILE A 40 26.65 19.33 13.37
N CYS A 41 27.84 19.79 13.78
CA CYS A 41 28.14 19.99 15.21
C CYS A 41 27.58 21.29 15.80
N GLU A 42 26.92 22.13 15.00
CA GLU A 42 26.32 23.41 15.41
C GLU A 42 27.28 24.29 16.23
N MET A 43 28.52 24.41 15.76
CA MET A 43 29.57 25.18 16.43
C MET A 43 30.25 26.15 15.47
N SER A 44 30.69 27.29 15.99
CA SER A 44 31.44 28.26 15.19
C SER A 44 32.73 27.64 14.61
N LYS A 45 33.18 28.12 13.44
CA LYS A 45 34.43 27.65 12.81
C LYS A 45 35.65 27.73 13.75
N SER A 46 35.71 28.74 14.61
CA SER A 46 36.80 28.90 15.58
C SER A 46 36.74 27.85 16.69
N SER A 47 35.55 27.59 17.24
CA SER A 47 35.33 26.53 18.22
C SER A 47 35.63 25.14 17.65
N LEU A 48 35.15 24.85 16.43
CA LEU A 48 35.42 23.59 15.75
C LEU A 48 36.92 23.37 15.52
N SER A 49 37.62 24.41 15.05
CA SER A 49 39.07 24.34 14.83
C SER A 49 39.83 24.08 16.14
N LYS A 50 39.42 24.71 17.24
CA LYS A 50 40.00 24.51 18.57
C LYS A 50 39.85 23.05 19.02
N TYR A 51 38.63 22.50 18.98
CA TYR A 51 38.37 21.14 19.45
C TYR A 51 38.93 20.07 18.52
N LEU A 52 38.95 20.29 17.20
CA LEU A 52 39.64 19.39 16.27
C LEU A 52 41.14 19.30 16.56
N LYS A 53 41.80 20.44 16.82
CA LYS A 53 43.22 20.44 17.23
C LYS A 53 43.42 19.68 18.54
N LEU A 54 42.56 19.89 19.52
CA LEU A 54 42.61 19.20 20.80
C LEU A 54 42.48 17.68 20.64
N HIS A 55 41.52 17.20 19.84
CA HIS A 55 41.34 15.77 19.60
C HIS A 55 42.45 15.14 18.74
N LEU A 56 43.02 15.90 17.80
CA LEU A 56 44.21 15.46 17.06
C LEU A 56 45.40 15.29 18.02
N GLN A 57 45.64 16.26 18.90
CA GLN A 57 46.71 16.22 19.91
C GLN A 57 46.53 15.07 20.90
N LYS A 58 45.29 14.80 21.33
CA LYS A 58 44.95 13.68 22.23
C LYS A 58 44.97 12.30 21.53
N HIS A 59 45.14 12.26 20.21
CA HIS A 59 44.99 11.07 19.36
C HIS A 59 43.60 10.44 19.41
N ASN A 60 42.56 11.23 19.67
CA ASN A 60 41.16 10.77 19.63
C ASN A 60 40.62 10.75 18.20
N ILE A 61 41.21 11.55 17.31
CA ILE A 61 40.91 11.56 15.88
C ILE A 61 42.21 11.62 15.08
N GLU A 62 42.14 11.25 13.81
CA GLU A 62 43.21 11.37 12.84
C GLU A 62 42.71 12.12 11.58
N LYS A 63 43.60 12.82 10.89
CA LYS A 63 43.27 13.52 9.63
C LYS A 63 43.93 12.77 8.48
N LYS A 64 43.14 12.30 7.52
CA LYS A 64 43.60 11.54 6.35
C LYS A 64 43.00 12.10 5.06
N ILE A 65 43.66 11.87 3.93
CA ILE A 65 43.11 12.18 2.62
C ILE A 65 42.16 11.03 2.24
N TYR A 66 40.90 11.36 1.99
CA TYR A 66 39.85 10.43 1.58
C TYR A 66 39.05 11.08 0.46
N ASN A 67 38.84 10.38 -0.66
CA ASN A 67 38.20 10.93 -1.86
C ASN A 67 38.72 12.33 -2.25
N LYS A 68 40.05 12.45 -2.43
CA LYS A 68 40.77 13.67 -2.84
C LYS A 68 40.64 14.88 -1.90
N SER A 69 40.11 14.71 -0.68
CA SER A 69 39.97 15.82 0.28
C SER A 69 40.26 15.39 1.72
N PRO A 70 40.70 16.32 2.60
CA PRO A 70 41.02 15.99 3.97
C PRO A 70 39.76 15.68 4.79
N HIS A 71 39.72 14.49 5.39
CA HIS A 71 38.68 14.04 6.30
C HIS A 71 39.26 13.72 7.66
N TYR A 72 38.42 13.85 8.70
CA TYR A 72 38.73 13.46 10.06
C TYR A 72 38.11 12.10 10.36
N PHE A 73 38.86 11.23 11.00
CA PHE A 73 38.45 9.87 11.36
C PHE A 73 38.58 9.71 12.88
N ILE A 74 37.63 9.04 13.52
CA ILE A 74 37.77 8.69 14.94
C ILE A 74 38.71 7.49 15.12
N THR A 75 39.60 7.55 16.11
CA THR A 75 40.50 6.44 16.46
C THR A 75 39.85 5.52 17.51
N GLY A 76 40.46 4.35 17.78
CA GLY A 76 40.03 3.47 18.88
C GLY A 76 39.98 4.21 20.24
N LYS A 77 41.04 4.97 20.55
CA LYS A 77 41.14 5.83 21.73
C LYS A 77 40.04 6.90 21.79
N GLY A 78 39.65 7.47 20.65
CA GLY A 78 38.54 8.41 20.57
C GLY A 78 37.18 7.78 20.88
N ARG A 79 36.98 6.51 20.51
CA ARG A 79 35.77 5.75 20.85
C ARG A 79 35.70 5.40 22.33
N GLU A 80 36.84 5.02 22.92
CA GLU A 80 36.98 4.72 24.35
C GLU A 80 36.67 5.97 25.20
N ASN A 81 37.29 7.10 24.87
CA ASN A 81 37.06 8.39 25.54
C ASN A 81 35.57 8.82 25.50
N LEU A 82 34.88 8.55 24.39
CA LEU A 82 33.44 8.84 24.26
C LEU A 82 32.56 7.88 25.09
N ASN A 83 33.06 6.69 25.45
CA ASN A 83 32.32 5.68 26.21
C ASN A 83 32.59 5.74 27.72
N GLU A 84 33.74 6.26 28.16
CA GLU A 84 34.11 6.41 29.58
C GLU A 84 33.23 7.43 30.32
N ASP A 85 32.83 8.49 29.62
CA ASP A 85 31.89 9.47 30.15
C ASP A 85 30.46 9.01 29.86
N ARG A 86 29.87 8.30 30.83
CA ARG A 86 28.50 7.76 30.82
C ARG A 86 27.52 8.70 30.12
N ILE A 87 27.21 8.42 28.85
CA ILE A 87 26.02 8.98 28.21
C ILE A 87 24.83 8.12 28.67
N PRO A 88 23.89 8.66 29.46
CA PRO A 88 22.79 7.85 29.97
C PRO A 88 21.79 7.58 28.85
N SER A 89 21.66 6.32 28.43
CA SER A 89 20.37 5.69 28.09
C SER A 89 20.60 4.32 27.43
N LYS A 90 19.87 3.31 27.92
CA LYS A 90 19.77 1.96 27.36
C LYS A 90 19.31 1.93 25.89
N GLU A 91 18.75 3.03 25.39
CA GLU A 91 18.28 3.19 24.01
C GLU A 91 19.43 3.34 22.98
N ARG A 92 20.61 3.84 23.39
CA ARG A 92 21.75 4.03 22.47
C ARG A 92 22.47 2.75 22.06
N ILE A 93 22.46 1.71 22.90
CA ILE A 93 23.09 0.41 22.59
C ILE A 93 22.27 -0.31 21.50
N ILE A 94 20.94 -0.25 21.60
CA ILE A 94 20.03 -0.83 20.61
C ILE A 94 20.23 -0.20 19.23
N PHE A 95 20.44 1.12 19.16
CA PHE A 95 20.58 1.83 17.88
C PHE A 95 21.90 1.54 17.14
N VAL A 96 23.01 1.40 17.87
CA VAL A 96 24.33 1.07 17.29
C VAL A 96 24.36 -0.38 16.81
N ASP A 97 23.77 -1.30 17.56
CA ASP A 97 23.62 -2.70 17.12
C ASP A 97 22.66 -2.80 15.93
N GLU A 98 21.58 -2.03 15.89
CA GLU A 98 20.67 -1.96 14.73
C GLU A 98 21.37 -1.41 13.47
N ILE A 99 22.22 -0.38 13.58
CA ILE A 99 22.96 0.18 12.45
C ILE A 99 24.06 -0.77 11.98
N ASN A 100 24.83 -1.35 12.91
CA ASN A 100 25.86 -2.33 12.58
C ASN A 100 25.27 -3.59 11.96
N ASN A 101 24.15 -4.10 12.48
CA ASN A 101 23.44 -5.22 11.89
C ASN A 101 22.92 -4.88 10.48
N LYS A 102 22.32 -3.69 10.28
CA LYS A 102 21.91 -3.24 8.93
C LYS A 102 23.07 -3.13 7.95
N LEU A 103 24.23 -2.63 8.40
CA LEU A 103 25.44 -2.53 7.58
C LEU A 103 26.03 -3.90 7.24
N ILE A 104 26.11 -4.81 8.22
CA ILE A 104 26.64 -6.17 8.05
C ILE A 104 25.71 -6.97 7.13
N HIS A 105 24.40 -6.97 7.36
CA HIS A 105 23.44 -7.70 6.51
C HIS A 105 23.37 -7.12 5.08
N SER A 106 23.55 -5.81 4.92
CA SER A 106 23.69 -5.21 3.60
C SER A 106 24.95 -5.69 2.88
N SER A 107 26.06 -5.93 3.61
CA SER A 107 27.31 -6.43 3.03
C SER A 107 27.23 -7.88 2.56
N GLU A 108 26.66 -8.79 3.38
CA GLU A 108 26.48 -10.21 3.02
C GLU A 108 25.57 -10.38 1.81
N MET A 109 24.49 -9.59 1.75
CA MET A 109 23.56 -9.60 0.63
C MET A 109 24.19 -9.04 -0.65
N ILE A 110 24.99 -7.96 -0.55
CA ILE A 110 25.75 -7.43 -1.69
C ILE A 110 26.72 -8.48 -2.24
N GLU A 111 27.46 -9.16 -1.36
CA GLU A 111 28.37 -10.23 -1.76
C GLU A 111 27.63 -11.39 -2.40
N PHE A 112 26.48 -11.78 -1.86
CA PHE A 112 25.63 -12.81 -2.44
C PHE A 112 25.22 -12.47 -3.88
N TYR A 113 24.68 -11.27 -4.11
CA TYR A 113 24.24 -10.84 -5.44
C TYR A 113 25.38 -10.72 -6.45
N LYS A 114 26.55 -10.23 -6.02
CA LYS A 114 27.76 -10.24 -6.84
C LYS A 114 28.18 -11.67 -7.20
N LYS A 115 28.10 -12.61 -6.26
CA LYS A 115 28.47 -14.02 -6.47
C LYS A 115 27.56 -14.73 -7.48
N ILE A 116 26.28 -14.39 -7.53
CA ILE A 116 25.35 -14.94 -8.54
C ILE A 116 25.34 -14.15 -9.86
N GLY A 117 26.26 -13.19 -10.03
CA GLY A 117 26.48 -12.48 -11.28
C GLY A 117 25.50 -11.36 -11.57
N ILE A 118 24.84 -10.78 -10.56
CA ILE A 118 23.97 -9.62 -10.76
C ILE A 118 24.81 -8.38 -11.07
N GLU A 119 24.45 -7.67 -12.13
CA GLU A 119 25.10 -6.42 -12.51
C GLU A 119 24.97 -5.36 -11.43
N GLU A 120 25.99 -4.51 -11.30
CA GLU A 120 26.05 -3.48 -10.25
C GLU A 120 24.88 -2.47 -10.35
N SER A 121 24.43 -2.15 -11.57
CA SER A 121 23.25 -1.31 -11.84
C SER A 121 21.97 -1.91 -11.24
N ILE A 122 21.76 -3.21 -11.41
CA ILE A 122 20.61 -3.97 -10.88
C ILE A 122 20.74 -4.11 -9.36
N LEU A 123 21.94 -4.37 -8.86
CA LEU A 123 22.21 -4.43 -7.42
C LEU A 123 21.79 -3.12 -6.72
N PHE A 124 22.14 -1.97 -7.27
CA PHE A 124 21.70 -0.68 -6.72
C PHE A 124 20.18 -0.52 -6.71
N GLN A 125 19.46 -1.04 -7.71
CA GLN A 125 18.00 -1.02 -7.72
C GLN A 125 17.40 -1.94 -6.65
N ILE A 126 17.96 -3.15 -6.46
CA ILE A 126 17.55 -4.08 -5.40
C ILE A 126 17.79 -3.43 -4.03
N LEU A 127 18.95 -2.82 -3.80
CA LEU A 127 19.24 -2.09 -2.56
C LEU A 127 18.31 -0.89 -2.37
N GLY A 128 17.97 -0.19 -3.46
CA GLY A 128 16.97 0.89 -3.46
C GLY A 128 15.59 0.41 -3.02
N MET A 129 15.16 -0.78 -3.47
CA MET A 129 13.93 -1.43 -3.00
C MET A 129 14.03 -1.80 -1.52
N ILE A 130 15.15 -2.38 -1.09
CA ILE A 130 15.35 -2.87 0.28
C ILE A 130 15.44 -1.74 1.30
N SER A 131 16.03 -0.60 0.92
CA SER A 131 16.13 0.57 1.81
C SER A 131 14.75 1.12 2.22
N LYS A 132 13.71 0.82 1.43
CA LYS A 132 12.31 1.18 1.71
C LYS A 132 11.61 0.16 2.60
N ILE A 133 12.15 -1.05 2.72
CA ILE A 133 11.57 -2.09 3.57
C ILE A 133 11.84 -1.73 5.04
N ASN A 134 10.81 -1.85 5.88
CA ASN A 134 10.93 -1.53 7.29
C ASN A 134 11.89 -2.47 8.06
N LYS A 135 12.20 -2.13 9.31
CA LYS A 135 13.13 -2.87 10.18
C LYS A 135 12.79 -4.37 10.34
N ARG A 136 11.55 -4.79 10.12
CA ARG A 136 11.11 -6.19 10.30
C ARG A 136 11.75 -7.13 9.29
N PHE A 137 12.14 -6.64 8.11
CA PHE A 137 12.88 -7.45 7.16
C PHE A 137 14.21 -7.93 7.73
N PHE A 138 14.94 -7.05 8.41
CA PHE A 138 16.22 -7.38 9.04
C PHE A 138 16.08 -8.25 10.30
N GLN A 139 14.86 -8.48 10.78
CA GLN A 139 14.58 -9.46 11.86
C GLN A 139 14.38 -10.88 11.31
N MET A 140 14.27 -11.05 9.99
CA MET A 140 14.20 -12.37 9.36
C MET A 140 15.59 -13.00 9.25
N ASP A 141 15.63 -14.32 9.20
CA ASP A 141 16.86 -15.08 8.94
C ASP A 141 17.47 -14.66 7.58
N GLN A 142 18.55 -13.88 7.63
CA GLN A 142 19.25 -13.38 6.45
C GLN A 142 20.07 -14.52 5.85
N ASN A 143 19.49 -15.20 4.86
CA ASN A 143 20.14 -16.32 4.18
C ASN A 143 19.93 -16.26 2.67
N ARG A 144 20.59 -17.20 1.97
CA ARG A 144 20.53 -17.34 0.52
C ARG A 144 19.10 -17.39 0.00
N GLU A 145 18.23 -18.15 0.64
CA GLU A 145 16.84 -18.34 0.20
C GLU A 145 16.03 -17.03 0.34
N LEU A 146 16.21 -16.26 1.41
CA LEU A 146 15.59 -14.94 1.57
C LEU A 146 16.07 -13.97 0.49
N PHE A 147 17.38 -13.93 0.22
CA PHE A 147 17.94 -13.06 -0.81
C PHE A 147 17.45 -13.45 -2.21
N LEU A 148 17.33 -14.75 -2.50
CA LEU A 148 16.70 -15.22 -3.74
C LEU A 148 15.22 -14.85 -3.82
N ALA A 149 14.47 -14.93 -2.72
CA ALA A 149 13.06 -14.52 -2.71
C ALA A 149 12.90 -13.01 -2.96
N LEU A 150 13.75 -12.18 -2.34
CA LEU A 150 13.79 -10.74 -2.64
C LEU A 150 14.13 -10.45 -4.10
N PHE A 151 15.11 -11.18 -4.64
CA PHE A 151 15.48 -11.01 -6.04
C PHE A 151 14.36 -11.44 -6.97
N TYR A 152 13.64 -12.52 -6.64
CA TYR A 152 12.44 -12.93 -7.35
C TYR A 152 11.34 -11.85 -7.31
N ILE A 153 11.10 -11.23 -6.14
CA ILE A 153 10.18 -10.09 -5.98
C ILE A 153 10.61 -8.92 -6.87
N PHE A 154 11.90 -8.60 -6.88
CA PHE A 154 12.45 -7.53 -7.72
C PHE A 154 12.25 -7.80 -9.21
N LEU A 155 12.60 -9.00 -9.71
CA LEU A 155 12.42 -9.38 -11.11
C LEU A 155 10.95 -9.37 -11.55
N ASN A 156 10.05 -9.69 -10.61
CA ASN A 156 8.62 -9.72 -10.86
C ASN A 156 7.88 -8.44 -10.40
N SER A 157 8.61 -7.38 -10.05
CA SER A 157 8.03 -6.08 -9.73
C SER A 157 7.31 -5.49 -10.95
N VAL A 158 6.18 -4.80 -10.75
CA VAL A 158 5.45 -4.11 -11.82
C VAL A 158 6.38 -3.12 -12.54
N LEU A 159 7.27 -2.47 -11.81
CA LEU A 159 8.21 -1.48 -12.34
C LEU A 159 9.34 -2.10 -13.19
N THR A 160 9.55 -3.41 -13.14
CA THR A 160 10.58 -4.15 -13.89
C THR A 160 9.96 -4.98 -15.02
N ARG A 161 9.28 -4.32 -15.95
CA ARG A 161 8.50 -4.95 -17.04
C ARG A 161 9.28 -5.99 -17.85
N GLU A 162 10.57 -5.76 -18.05
CA GLU A 162 11.44 -6.58 -18.90
C GLU A 162 11.95 -7.85 -18.20
N TYR A 163 11.86 -7.92 -16.87
CA TYR A 163 12.58 -8.91 -16.06
C TYR A 163 11.72 -10.08 -15.57
N LYS A 164 10.52 -10.27 -16.13
CA LYS A 164 9.57 -11.29 -15.67
C LYS A 164 10.15 -12.70 -15.75
N PHE A 165 10.18 -13.35 -14.59
CA PHE A 165 10.82 -14.65 -14.43
C PHE A 165 9.84 -15.60 -13.74
N GLY A 166 9.30 -16.56 -14.49
CA GLY A 166 8.40 -17.57 -13.96
C GLY A 166 9.05 -18.36 -12.81
N LYS A 167 8.30 -18.62 -11.74
CA LYS A 167 8.83 -19.16 -10.48
C LYS A 167 9.58 -20.48 -10.66
N GLU A 168 9.06 -21.38 -11.48
CA GLU A 168 9.69 -22.68 -11.73
C GLU A 168 11.04 -22.56 -12.44
N ARG A 169 11.10 -21.70 -13.47
CA ARG A 169 12.35 -21.40 -14.15
C ARG A 169 13.34 -20.78 -13.16
N PHE A 170 12.90 -19.86 -12.31
CA PHE A 170 13.75 -19.17 -11.34
C PHE A 170 14.36 -20.18 -10.37
N CYS A 171 13.53 -21.07 -9.83
CA CYS A 171 13.93 -22.11 -8.90
C CYS A 171 14.94 -23.08 -9.53
N ASN A 172 14.73 -23.48 -10.79
CA ASN A 172 15.65 -24.33 -11.53
C ASN A 172 16.98 -23.64 -11.81
N PHE A 173 16.95 -22.37 -12.25
CA PHE A 173 18.16 -21.61 -12.59
C PHE A 173 19.05 -21.39 -11.36
N TYR A 174 18.47 -20.99 -10.23
CA TYR A 174 19.22 -20.74 -9.01
C TYR A 174 19.41 -21.96 -8.12
N ASN A 175 18.94 -23.14 -8.53
CA ASN A 175 18.97 -24.37 -7.74
C ASN A 175 18.44 -24.17 -6.31
N VAL A 176 17.16 -23.79 -6.21
CA VAL A 176 16.43 -23.57 -4.96
C VAL A 176 15.05 -24.23 -5.05
N LYS A 177 14.58 -24.82 -3.94
CA LYS A 177 13.26 -25.45 -3.92
C LYS A 177 12.16 -24.39 -3.97
N LYS A 178 11.14 -24.58 -4.83
CA LYS A 178 9.95 -23.70 -4.95
C LYS A 178 9.32 -23.36 -3.59
N LEU A 179 9.10 -24.38 -2.76
CA LEU A 179 8.57 -24.24 -1.39
C LEU A 179 9.39 -23.28 -0.50
N ARG A 180 10.70 -23.16 -0.71
CA ARG A 180 11.54 -22.22 0.07
C ARG A 180 11.31 -20.78 -0.39
N ILE A 181 11.17 -20.55 -1.69
CA ILE A 181 10.85 -19.24 -2.24
C ILE A 181 9.45 -18.82 -1.81
N ASP A 182 8.47 -19.71 -1.91
CA ASP A 182 7.09 -19.46 -1.44
C ASP A 182 7.08 -19.08 0.04
N PHE A 183 7.72 -19.87 0.89
CA PHE A 183 7.83 -19.59 2.32
C PHE A 183 8.38 -18.18 2.62
N TYR A 184 9.43 -17.74 1.93
CA TYR A 184 10.01 -16.43 2.18
C TYR A 184 9.19 -15.28 1.59
N ILE A 185 8.53 -15.49 0.45
CA ILE A 185 7.56 -14.53 -0.08
C ILE A 185 6.44 -14.35 0.94
N ASP A 186 5.83 -15.44 1.42
CA ASP A 186 4.76 -15.39 2.42
C ASP A 186 5.22 -14.72 3.71
N LYS A 187 6.46 -14.99 4.16
CA LYS A 187 7.06 -14.32 5.32
C LYS A 187 7.24 -12.82 5.10
N ILE A 188 7.71 -12.39 3.93
CA ILE A 188 7.85 -10.97 3.56
C ILE A 188 6.47 -10.28 3.54
N MET A 189 5.49 -10.91 2.89
CA MET A 189 4.15 -10.35 2.76
C MET A 189 3.43 -10.25 4.11
N SER A 190 3.47 -11.31 4.93
CA SER A 190 2.86 -11.34 6.27
C SER A 190 3.54 -10.43 7.30
N SER A 191 4.81 -10.09 7.12
CA SER A 191 5.55 -9.25 8.07
C SER A 191 5.21 -7.75 7.98
N LYS A 192 4.23 -7.37 7.14
CA LYS A 192 3.87 -5.97 6.85
C LYS A 192 5.08 -5.17 6.35
N CYS A 193 5.92 -5.78 5.52
CA CYS A 193 7.11 -5.15 4.95
C CYS A 193 6.79 -4.03 3.95
N GLY A 194 5.52 -3.84 3.57
CA GLY A 194 5.07 -2.77 2.67
C GLY A 194 4.88 -3.22 1.22
N PHE A 195 5.01 -4.51 0.94
CA PHE A 195 4.75 -5.08 -0.38
C PHE A 195 3.29 -5.42 -0.59
N PHE A 196 2.86 -5.26 -1.83
CA PHE A 196 1.62 -5.76 -2.39
C PHE A 196 1.92 -6.80 -3.46
N MET A 197 1.03 -7.77 -3.61
CA MET A 197 1.12 -8.90 -4.53
C MET A 197 -0.22 -9.14 -5.21
N PHE A 198 -0.18 -9.41 -6.51
CA PHE A 198 -1.35 -9.85 -7.26
C PHE A 198 -0.95 -10.81 -8.37
N LEU A 199 -1.92 -11.58 -8.85
CA LEU A 199 -1.74 -12.62 -9.84
C LEU A 199 -2.41 -12.25 -11.16
N ARG A 200 -1.79 -12.66 -12.27
CA ARG A 200 -2.47 -12.80 -13.56
C ARG A 200 -2.14 -14.18 -14.09
N ASP A 201 -3.13 -15.06 -14.18
CA ASP A 201 -2.92 -16.46 -14.56
C ASP A 201 -1.87 -17.11 -13.62
N GLU A 202 -0.74 -17.56 -14.16
CA GLU A 202 0.40 -18.12 -13.41
C GLU A 202 1.47 -17.07 -13.04
N ASP A 203 1.35 -15.84 -13.57
CA ASP A 203 2.31 -14.77 -13.33
C ASP A 203 2.01 -14.07 -11.99
N VAL A 204 3.07 -13.81 -11.22
CA VAL A 204 3.00 -13.07 -9.95
C VAL A 204 3.60 -11.69 -10.14
N PHE A 205 2.94 -10.67 -9.61
CA PHE A 205 3.38 -9.27 -9.67
C PHE A 205 3.51 -8.68 -8.29
N PHE A 206 4.50 -7.81 -8.12
CA PHE A 206 4.79 -7.14 -6.86
C PHE A 206 4.96 -5.64 -7.03
N PHE A 207 4.66 -4.86 -6.00
CA PHE A 207 5.14 -3.49 -5.85
C PHE A 207 5.22 -3.13 -4.37
N HIS A 208 5.96 -2.08 -4.05
CA HIS A 208 6.15 -1.61 -2.69
C HIS A 208 5.41 -0.29 -2.48
N LYS A 209 4.76 -0.12 -1.32
CA LYS A 209 4.01 1.09 -0.97
C LYS A 209 4.81 2.40 -1.10
N ASP A 210 6.13 2.33 -0.91
CA ASP A 210 7.06 3.47 -0.96
C ASP A 210 7.82 3.58 -2.31
N ASP A 211 7.48 2.76 -3.31
CA ASP A 211 7.93 2.97 -4.69
C ASP A 211 7.03 3.96 -5.44
N ILE A 212 7.43 4.35 -6.66
CA ILE A 212 6.68 5.35 -7.43
C ILE A 212 5.25 4.88 -7.73
N LEU A 213 5.04 3.58 -7.98
CA LEU A 213 3.73 3.03 -8.24
C LEU A 213 2.89 3.02 -6.96
N GLY A 214 3.44 2.49 -5.85
CA GLY A 214 2.75 2.41 -4.58
C GLY A 214 2.39 3.78 -4.00
N THR A 215 3.34 4.72 -4.01
CA THR A 215 3.10 6.08 -3.51
C THR A 215 2.05 6.81 -4.32
N THR A 216 2.11 6.71 -5.65
CA THR A 216 1.12 7.32 -6.54
C THR A 216 -0.25 6.67 -6.37
N THR A 217 -0.31 5.34 -6.34
CA THR A 217 -1.57 4.59 -6.15
C THR A 217 -2.24 4.95 -4.83
N LEU A 218 -1.50 4.93 -3.73
CA LEU A 218 -2.04 5.26 -2.41
C LEU A 218 -2.51 6.72 -2.32
N ARG A 219 -1.79 7.65 -2.94
CA ARG A 219 -2.21 9.05 -3.02
C ARG A 219 -3.50 9.20 -3.82
N LEU A 220 -3.60 8.59 -4.99
CA LEU A 220 -4.81 8.65 -5.82
C LEU A 220 -6.03 8.06 -5.10
N ILE A 221 -5.85 6.94 -4.38
CA ILE A 221 -6.90 6.36 -3.53
C ILE A 221 -7.32 7.36 -2.44
N GLU A 222 -6.37 7.99 -1.77
CA GLU A 222 -6.64 8.96 -0.70
C GLU A 222 -7.37 10.20 -1.22
N ASP A 223 -6.91 10.77 -2.33
CA ASP A 223 -7.53 11.92 -2.99
C ASP A 223 -8.98 11.60 -3.37
N GLN A 224 -9.21 10.46 -4.02
CA GLN A 224 -10.54 10.01 -4.44
C GLN A 224 -11.48 9.79 -3.25
N LEU A 225 -10.99 9.18 -2.17
CA LEU A 225 -11.77 8.97 -0.95
C LEU A 225 -12.12 10.30 -0.27
N ILE A 226 -11.21 11.27 -0.25
CA ILE A 226 -11.46 12.62 0.28
C ILE A 226 -12.56 13.32 -0.52
N GLU A 227 -12.47 13.30 -1.85
CA GLU A 227 -13.49 13.88 -2.73
C GLU A 227 -14.87 13.30 -2.46
N GLU A 228 -14.96 11.99 -2.28
CA GLU A 228 -16.22 11.33 -1.98
C GLU A 228 -16.75 11.63 -0.58
N ILE A 229 -15.88 11.69 0.45
CA ILE A 229 -16.29 12.12 1.79
C ILE A 229 -16.87 13.54 1.72
N ILE A 230 -16.24 14.44 0.96
CA ILE A 230 -16.74 15.80 0.76
C ILE A 230 -18.10 15.76 0.05
N HIS A 231 -18.25 14.95 -1.00
CA HIS A 231 -19.52 14.80 -1.72
C HIS A 231 -20.65 14.26 -0.85
N LEU A 232 -20.38 13.22 -0.05
CA LEU A 232 -21.34 12.66 0.91
C LEU A 232 -21.81 13.71 1.92
N ASN A 233 -20.89 14.54 2.42
CA ASN A 233 -21.20 15.60 3.38
C ASN A 233 -21.98 16.77 2.75
N GLN A 234 -21.78 17.06 1.47
CA GLN A 234 -22.41 18.21 0.78
C GLN A 234 -23.76 17.89 0.14
N LYS A 235 -23.90 16.72 -0.48
CA LYS A 235 -25.07 16.36 -1.31
C LYS A 235 -25.92 15.25 -0.69
N GLY A 236 -25.53 14.73 0.47
CA GLY A 236 -26.12 13.53 1.05
C GLY A 236 -25.68 12.27 0.30
N TYR A 237 -26.24 11.12 0.71
CA TYR A 237 -25.94 9.84 0.06
C TYR A 237 -26.33 9.87 -1.42
N ARG A 238 -25.35 9.71 -2.34
CA ARG A 238 -25.64 9.33 -3.73
C ARG A 238 -26.23 7.91 -3.72
N GLU A 239 -27.19 7.65 -4.60
CA GLU A 239 -27.92 6.37 -4.60
C GLU A 239 -27.05 5.16 -4.95
N ILE A 240 -25.87 5.33 -5.55
CA ILE A 240 -24.95 4.23 -5.90
C ILE A 240 -23.51 4.74 -5.77
N TYR A 241 -22.68 4.01 -5.03
CA TYR A 241 -21.25 4.27 -4.90
C TYR A 241 -20.50 3.14 -5.60
N ASP A 242 -19.76 3.46 -6.66
CA ASP A 242 -19.25 2.45 -7.59
C ASP A 242 -17.76 2.20 -7.39
N LEU A 243 -17.44 1.17 -6.61
CA LEU A 243 -16.06 0.76 -6.32
C LEU A 243 -15.27 0.43 -7.59
N ASP A 244 -15.93 -0.22 -8.55
CA ASP A 244 -15.33 -0.64 -9.81
C ASP A 244 -14.90 0.61 -10.60
N GLN A 245 -15.78 1.62 -10.69
CA GLN A 245 -15.49 2.87 -11.37
C GLN A 245 -14.32 3.64 -10.73
N MET A 246 -14.23 3.63 -9.39
CA MET A 246 -13.09 4.25 -8.69
C MET A 246 -11.78 3.58 -9.07
N ALA A 247 -11.74 2.24 -9.03
CA ALA A 247 -10.56 1.48 -9.37
C ALA A 247 -10.15 1.68 -10.84
N GLU A 248 -11.13 1.75 -11.75
CA GLU A 248 -10.91 2.06 -13.17
C GLU A 248 -10.30 3.43 -13.39
N ASN A 249 -10.83 4.45 -12.72
CA ASN A 249 -10.33 5.82 -12.84
C ASN A 249 -8.87 5.93 -12.35
N ILE A 250 -8.56 5.29 -11.22
CA ILE A 250 -7.19 5.27 -10.70
C ILE A 250 -6.27 4.50 -11.64
N CYS A 251 -6.69 3.33 -12.14
CA CYS A 251 -5.91 2.56 -13.11
C CYS A 251 -5.66 3.33 -14.41
N ALA A 252 -6.66 4.04 -14.93
CA ALA A 252 -6.51 4.88 -16.12
C ALA A 252 -5.42 5.94 -15.91
N GLN A 253 -5.44 6.65 -14.78
CA GLN A 253 -4.39 7.63 -14.45
C GLN A 253 -3.01 6.98 -14.32
N LEU A 254 -2.91 5.81 -13.70
CA LEU A 254 -1.63 5.09 -13.57
C LEU A 254 -1.11 4.56 -14.92
N MET A 255 -2.01 4.23 -15.85
CA MET A 255 -1.65 3.89 -17.22
C MET A 255 -1.17 5.11 -18.00
N ASP A 256 -1.84 6.25 -17.86
CA ASP A 256 -1.43 7.52 -18.51
C ASP A 256 -0.05 7.99 -18.01
N MET A 257 0.32 7.64 -16.78
CA MET A 257 1.65 7.87 -16.20
C MET A 257 2.68 6.79 -16.54
N ASP A 258 2.34 5.81 -17.40
CA ASP A 258 3.18 4.66 -17.75
C ASP A 258 3.65 3.81 -16.54
N LEU A 259 2.93 3.85 -15.43
CA LEU A 259 3.27 3.08 -14.22
C LEU A 259 2.74 1.64 -14.28
N ILE A 260 1.62 1.42 -14.96
CA ILE A 260 1.06 0.09 -15.26
C ILE A 260 0.75 -0.03 -16.76
N TRP A 261 0.33 -1.21 -17.23
CA TRP A 261 0.01 -1.46 -18.65
C TRP A 261 -1.22 -2.35 -18.81
N ASN A 262 -1.82 -2.31 -19.99
CA ASN A 262 -3.08 -2.99 -20.31
C ASN A 262 -3.19 -4.45 -19.83
N LYS A 263 -2.11 -5.24 -19.93
CA LYS A 263 -2.16 -6.67 -19.60
C LYS A 263 -2.34 -6.97 -18.11
N ILE A 264 -2.07 -6.02 -17.22
CA ILE A 264 -2.24 -6.19 -15.77
C ILE A 264 -3.41 -5.38 -15.23
N LYS A 265 -4.15 -4.67 -16.10
CA LYS A 265 -5.18 -3.70 -15.71
C LYS A 265 -6.22 -4.31 -14.79
N GLU A 266 -6.95 -5.32 -15.24
CA GLU A 266 -8.08 -5.89 -14.49
C GLU A 266 -7.65 -6.52 -13.15
N PRO A 267 -6.58 -7.35 -13.07
CA PRO A 267 -6.05 -7.79 -11.77
C PRO A 267 -5.61 -6.62 -10.87
N PHE A 268 -5.03 -5.57 -11.44
CA PHE A 268 -4.59 -4.43 -10.65
C PHE A 268 -5.78 -3.61 -10.13
N GLU A 269 -6.85 -3.44 -10.91
CA GLU A 269 -8.10 -2.81 -10.49
C GLU A 269 -8.69 -3.53 -9.28
N MET A 270 -8.81 -4.85 -9.32
CA MET A 270 -9.30 -5.64 -8.19
C MET A 270 -8.46 -5.45 -6.92
N LEU A 271 -7.14 -5.29 -7.05
CA LEU A 271 -6.26 -4.99 -5.92
C LEU A 271 -6.54 -3.57 -5.39
N ILE A 272 -6.72 -2.60 -6.28
CA ILE A 272 -7.07 -1.23 -5.91
C ILE A 272 -8.40 -1.20 -5.15
N GLU A 273 -9.41 -1.94 -5.58
CA GLU A 273 -10.69 -2.04 -4.85
C GLU A 273 -10.50 -2.47 -3.39
N LYS A 274 -9.64 -3.47 -3.14
CA LYS A 274 -9.25 -3.90 -1.78
C LYS A 274 -8.51 -2.81 -1.02
N MET A 275 -7.58 -2.11 -1.69
CA MET A 275 -6.81 -1.01 -1.09
C MET A 275 -7.70 0.18 -0.74
N ILE A 276 -8.70 0.51 -1.56
CA ILE A 276 -9.71 1.55 -1.31
C ILE A 276 -10.48 1.22 -0.03
N VAL A 277 -11.04 0.01 0.06
CA VAL A 277 -11.81 -0.41 1.25
C VAL A 277 -10.94 -0.38 2.51
N LYS A 278 -9.69 -0.87 2.43
CA LYS A 278 -8.75 -0.82 3.57
C LYS A 278 -8.45 0.61 4.00
N LYS A 279 -8.12 1.49 3.05
CA LYS A 279 -7.80 2.89 3.34
C LYS A 279 -9.02 3.64 3.89
N ALA A 280 -10.21 3.39 3.36
CA ALA A 280 -11.46 3.93 3.86
C ALA A 280 -11.73 3.54 5.33
N LEU A 281 -11.49 2.28 5.71
CA LEU A 281 -11.56 1.85 7.11
C LEU A 281 -10.57 2.61 7.98
N ASP A 282 -9.32 2.76 7.52
CA ASP A 282 -8.27 3.48 8.24
C ASP A 282 -8.60 4.99 8.40
N MET A 283 -9.39 5.56 7.47
CA MET A 283 -9.94 6.92 7.55
C MET A 283 -11.19 7.03 8.43
N GLY A 284 -11.68 5.93 9.01
CA GLY A 284 -12.83 5.91 9.91
C GLY A 284 -14.20 5.81 9.22
N ILE A 285 -14.25 5.47 7.93
CA ILE A 285 -15.52 5.22 7.22
C ILE A 285 -16.22 4.01 7.84
N SER A 286 -17.55 4.10 8.00
CA SER A 286 -18.33 3.06 8.68
C SER A 286 -18.28 1.71 7.95
N LYS A 287 -18.09 0.63 8.70
CA LYS A 287 -18.09 -0.75 8.19
C LYS A 287 -19.36 -1.12 7.44
N THR A 288 -20.51 -0.61 7.90
CA THR A 288 -21.83 -0.84 7.30
C THR A 288 -21.92 -0.22 5.90
N PHE A 289 -21.45 1.02 5.77
CA PHE A 289 -21.38 1.70 4.47
C PHE A 289 -20.44 0.97 3.51
N LEU A 290 -19.27 0.55 4.00
CA LEU A 290 -18.34 -0.20 3.17
C LEU A 290 -18.92 -1.52 2.71
N MET A 291 -19.66 -2.23 3.56
CA MET A 291 -20.33 -3.47 3.16
C MET A 291 -21.35 -3.24 2.03
N ASP A 292 -22.08 -2.12 2.04
CA ASP A 292 -23.00 -1.76 0.95
C ASP A 292 -22.27 -1.54 -0.38
N ILE A 293 -21.04 -1.01 -0.33
CA ILE A 293 -20.18 -0.80 -1.50
C ILE A 293 -19.61 -2.14 -2.01
N VAL A 294 -19.11 -2.98 -1.11
CA VAL A 294 -18.56 -4.31 -1.45
C VAL A 294 -19.59 -5.16 -2.20
N VAL A 295 -20.83 -5.14 -1.74
CA VAL A 295 -21.94 -5.90 -2.33
C VAL A 295 -22.33 -5.36 -3.72
N GLN A 296 -21.83 -4.21 -4.14
CA GLN A 296 -22.06 -3.62 -5.47
C GLN A 296 -20.96 -3.87 -6.49
N SER A 297 -19.79 -4.40 -6.10
CA SER A 297 -18.69 -4.65 -7.03
C SER A 297 -19.00 -5.79 -7.99
N GLU A 298 -18.89 -5.53 -9.30
CA GLU A 298 -19.06 -6.55 -10.34
C GLU A 298 -17.77 -7.34 -10.54
N LYS A 299 -16.61 -6.68 -10.50
CA LYS A 299 -15.30 -7.33 -10.75
C LYS A 299 -14.99 -8.38 -9.69
N LEU A 300 -15.11 -8.03 -8.41
CA LEU A 300 -14.81 -8.97 -7.34
C LEU A 300 -15.84 -10.09 -7.21
N SER A 301 -17.08 -9.88 -7.69
CA SER A 301 -18.10 -10.95 -7.77
C SER A 301 -17.74 -12.06 -8.75
N LYS A 302 -16.97 -11.74 -9.79
CA LYS A 302 -16.51 -12.71 -10.81
C LYS A 302 -15.28 -13.48 -10.35
N SER A 303 -14.58 -12.99 -9.33
CA SER A 303 -13.36 -13.60 -8.82
C SER A 303 -13.61 -14.55 -7.66
N GLU A 304 -12.93 -15.70 -7.67
CA GLU A 304 -13.04 -16.69 -6.60
C GLU A 304 -12.58 -16.09 -5.26
N GLY A 305 -13.50 -16.01 -4.29
CA GLY A 305 -13.21 -15.47 -2.95
C GLY A 305 -13.01 -13.95 -2.88
N GLY A 306 -13.23 -13.19 -3.96
CA GLY A 306 -13.01 -11.74 -3.99
C GLY A 306 -13.87 -10.97 -2.98
N ILE A 307 -15.18 -11.26 -2.97
CA ILE A 307 -16.12 -10.66 -2.01
C ILE A 307 -15.76 -11.06 -0.57
N ASN A 308 -15.36 -12.31 -0.36
CA ASN A 308 -14.98 -12.82 0.97
C ASN A 308 -13.75 -12.08 1.52
N SER A 309 -12.75 -11.84 0.68
CA SER A 309 -11.56 -11.09 1.03
C SER A 309 -11.89 -9.64 1.44
N LEU A 310 -12.81 -8.96 0.75
CA LEU A 310 -13.27 -7.63 1.16
C LEU A 310 -14.03 -7.65 2.50
N ALA A 311 -14.90 -8.63 2.68
CA ALA A 311 -15.63 -8.79 3.94
C ALA A 311 -14.66 -9.03 5.12
N ASN A 312 -13.60 -9.82 4.92
CA ASN A 312 -12.55 -10.03 5.90
C ASN A 312 -11.79 -8.73 6.22
N ILE A 313 -11.46 -7.91 5.20
CA ILE A 313 -10.85 -6.58 5.42
C ILE A 313 -11.75 -5.72 6.32
N ILE A 314 -13.05 -5.67 6.04
CA ILE A 314 -14.03 -4.90 6.85
C ILE A 314 -14.13 -5.44 8.28
N LYS A 315 -14.04 -6.76 8.47
CA LYS A 315 -13.98 -7.38 9.81
C LYS A 315 -12.70 -7.02 10.58
N GLY A 316 -11.69 -6.47 9.91
CA GLY A 316 -10.43 -6.05 10.51
C GLY A 316 -9.34 -7.11 10.36
N SER A 317 -9.47 -8.02 9.39
CA SER A 317 -8.42 -8.98 9.08
C SER A 317 -7.12 -8.24 8.74
N GLU A 318 -6.03 -8.71 9.34
CA GLU A 318 -4.67 -8.26 9.03
C GLU A 318 -3.91 -9.24 8.13
N LYS A 319 -4.59 -10.31 7.69
CA LYS A 319 -4.02 -11.30 6.76
C LYS A 319 -3.65 -10.59 5.45
N TYR A 320 -2.44 -10.82 4.97
CA TYR A 320 -1.98 -10.16 3.74
C TYR A 320 -2.75 -10.71 2.53
N GLU A 321 -3.20 -11.96 2.59
CA GLU A 321 -4.00 -12.64 1.58
C GLU A 321 -5.32 -11.89 1.31
N ASP A 322 -5.91 -11.30 2.36
CA ASP A 322 -7.12 -10.50 2.22
C ASP A 322 -6.84 -9.16 1.52
N LEU A 323 -5.64 -8.61 1.65
CA LEU A 323 -5.22 -7.35 1.01
C LEU A 323 -4.53 -7.54 -0.35
N ASN A 324 -4.31 -8.78 -0.76
CA ASN A 324 -3.61 -9.15 -1.99
C ASN A 324 -4.50 -10.06 -2.85
N ILE A 325 -4.18 -10.24 -4.12
CA ILE A 325 -4.91 -11.21 -4.96
C ILE A 325 -4.17 -12.53 -4.84
N VAL A 326 -4.40 -13.24 -3.74
CA VAL A 326 -3.88 -14.60 -3.56
C VAL A 326 -5.05 -15.50 -3.23
N SER A 327 -5.41 -16.38 -4.16
CA SER A 327 -6.22 -17.55 -3.85
C SER A 327 -5.32 -18.60 -3.20
N ILE A 328 -5.09 -18.49 -1.90
CA ILE A 328 -4.80 -19.71 -1.14
C ILE A 328 -6.19 -20.27 -0.81
N SER A 329 -6.47 -21.39 -1.46
CA SER A 329 -7.68 -22.20 -1.32
C SER A 329 -7.99 -22.48 0.16
N GLU A 330 -8.79 -21.60 0.77
CA GLU A 330 -9.61 -21.89 1.95
C GLU A 330 -10.90 -21.08 1.80
N SER A 331 -11.88 -21.70 1.13
CA SER A 331 -13.27 -21.25 1.17
C SER A 331 -13.83 -21.50 2.58
N ALA A 332 -13.48 -20.64 3.54
CA ALA A 332 -14.22 -20.55 4.77
C ALA A 332 -15.52 -19.80 4.48
N GLN A 333 -16.67 -20.47 4.65
CA GLN A 333 -17.97 -19.79 4.64
C GLN A 333 -17.95 -18.67 5.66
N ILE A 334 -18.11 -17.44 5.20
CA ILE A 334 -18.21 -16.28 6.08
C ILE A 334 -19.54 -16.34 6.80
N ASN A 335 -19.49 -16.57 8.11
CA ASN A 335 -20.63 -16.34 8.97
C ASN A 335 -20.79 -14.82 9.15
N LEU A 336 -21.95 -14.29 8.77
CA LEU A 336 -22.28 -12.85 8.91
C LEU A 336 -22.31 -12.41 10.38
N ASP A 337 -22.45 -13.36 11.30
CA ASP A 337 -22.54 -13.13 12.74
C ASP A 337 -21.30 -12.48 13.38
N GLU A 338 -20.17 -12.40 12.65
CA GLU A 338 -18.91 -11.81 13.14
C GLU A 338 -18.60 -10.42 12.56
N VAL A 339 -19.48 -9.81 11.75
CA VAL A 339 -19.38 -8.37 11.43
C VAL A 339 -19.87 -7.60 12.66
N PRO A 340 -19.07 -6.74 13.31
CA PRO A 340 -19.39 -6.27 14.66
C PRO A 340 -20.76 -5.57 14.74
N ASP A 341 -21.66 -6.22 15.49
CA ASP A 341 -22.81 -5.73 16.27
C ASP A 341 -23.98 -4.98 15.62
N LYS A 342 -23.98 -4.67 14.32
CA LYS A 342 -25.06 -3.81 13.77
C LYS A 342 -25.86 -4.34 12.60
N ILE A 343 -25.36 -5.24 11.75
CA ILE A 343 -26.11 -5.69 10.57
C ILE A 343 -27.00 -6.88 10.95
N GLU A 344 -28.31 -6.75 10.75
CA GLU A 344 -29.28 -7.85 10.91
C GLU A 344 -29.33 -8.69 9.63
N GLY A 345 -29.25 -8.08 8.45
CA GLY A 345 -29.18 -8.81 7.18
C GLY A 345 -29.16 -7.86 6.00
N PHE A 346 -29.38 -8.37 4.80
CA PHE A 346 -29.45 -7.55 3.58
C PHE A 346 -30.86 -7.51 3.02
N CYS A 347 -31.23 -6.37 2.44
CA CYS A 347 -32.49 -6.19 1.75
C CYS A 347 -32.59 -7.15 0.55
N PRO A 348 -33.66 -7.96 0.45
CA PRO A 348 -33.81 -8.94 -0.64
C PRO A 348 -33.95 -8.28 -2.02
N ASN A 349 -34.36 -7.01 -2.07
CA ASN A 349 -34.66 -6.31 -3.32
C ASN A 349 -33.48 -5.52 -3.91
N CYS A 350 -32.52 -5.11 -3.07
CA CYS A 350 -31.42 -4.24 -3.51
C CYS A 350 -30.07 -4.51 -2.82
N GLY A 351 -29.99 -5.55 -1.99
CA GLY A 351 -28.76 -5.96 -1.31
C GLY A 351 -28.23 -4.98 -0.25
N LYS A 352 -28.89 -3.86 0.02
CA LYS A 352 -28.48 -2.90 1.06
C LYS A 352 -28.49 -3.56 2.45
N SER A 353 -27.47 -3.31 3.24
CA SER A 353 -27.39 -3.74 4.64
C SER A 353 -28.47 -3.07 5.49
N ILE A 354 -29.13 -3.88 6.31
CA ILE A 354 -30.19 -3.51 7.26
C ILE A 354 -29.64 -3.70 8.66
N LEU A 355 -29.80 -2.69 9.51
CA LEU A 355 -29.26 -2.72 10.86
C LEU A 355 -30.23 -3.32 11.87
N LYS A 356 -29.73 -3.90 12.96
CA LYS A 356 -30.53 -4.34 14.12
C LYS A 356 -31.34 -3.21 14.75
N SER A 357 -30.83 -1.98 14.65
CA SER A 357 -31.49 -0.78 15.12
C SER A 357 -32.51 -0.19 14.13
N ASP A 358 -32.59 -0.71 12.91
CA ASP A 358 -33.58 -0.24 11.94
C ASP A 358 -34.93 -0.83 12.30
N ILE A 359 -35.76 -0.05 13.01
CA ILE A 359 -37.11 -0.45 13.44
C ILE A 359 -38.11 -0.38 12.27
N ASN A 360 -37.74 0.32 11.19
CA ASN A 360 -38.58 0.50 10.03
C ASN A 360 -38.45 -0.69 9.07
N ASN A 361 -39.58 -1.33 8.78
CA ASN A 361 -39.70 -2.40 7.79
C ASN A 361 -39.59 -1.91 6.33
N GLU A 362 -38.92 -0.78 6.07
CA GLU A 362 -38.78 -0.16 4.76
C GLU A 362 -37.30 0.06 4.43
N CYS A 363 -36.86 -0.39 3.26
CA CYS A 363 -35.47 -0.26 2.86
C CYS A 363 -35.12 1.19 2.52
N GLY A 364 -34.13 1.77 3.20
CA GLY A 364 -33.71 3.14 2.93
C GLY A 364 -33.15 3.42 1.53
N ARG A 365 -32.78 2.39 0.74
CA ARG A 365 -32.31 2.51 -0.66
C ARG A 365 -33.44 2.32 -1.66
N CYS A 366 -34.11 1.16 -1.65
CA CYS A 366 -35.14 0.87 -2.66
C CYS A 366 -36.58 1.23 -2.25
N LYS A 367 -36.79 1.73 -1.02
CA LYS A 367 -38.10 2.10 -0.45
C LYS A 367 -39.14 0.98 -0.42
N GLN A 368 -38.72 -0.27 -0.66
CA GLN A 368 -39.57 -1.44 -0.58
C GLN A 368 -39.68 -1.93 0.87
N ASN A 369 -40.87 -2.40 1.23
CA ASN A 369 -41.10 -3.02 2.53
C ASN A 369 -40.51 -4.43 2.59
N PHE A 370 -40.04 -4.85 3.77
CA PHE A 370 -39.50 -6.19 4.03
C PHE A 370 -39.90 -6.67 5.44
N ARG A 371 -39.91 -7.99 5.67
CA ARG A 371 -39.96 -8.57 7.02
C ARG A 371 -38.56 -8.99 7.44
N PHE A 372 -38.27 -8.96 8.75
CA PHE A 372 -36.96 -9.37 9.27
C PHE A 372 -36.60 -10.82 8.93
N GLU A 373 -37.61 -11.69 8.83
CA GLU A 373 -37.49 -13.10 8.42
C GLU A 373 -37.04 -13.24 6.95
N ASP A 374 -37.37 -12.25 6.09
CA ASP A 374 -37.06 -12.25 4.66
C ASP A 374 -35.67 -11.67 4.36
N LEU A 375 -34.95 -11.20 5.38
CA LEU A 375 -33.63 -10.62 5.21
C LEU A 375 -32.62 -11.67 4.72
N VAL A 376 -31.88 -11.29 3.68
CA VAL A 376 -30.85 -12.15 3.11
C VAL A 376 -29.66 -12.19 4.06
N LYS A 377 -29.27 -13.39 4.49
CA LYS A 377 -28.11 -13.64 5.37
C LYS A 377 -26.87 -14.14 4.61
N SER A 378 -26.88 -14.10 3.28
CA SER A 378 -25.75 -14.52 2.45
C SER A 378 -25.25 -13.33 1.63
N ILE A 379 -23.95 -13.06 1.69
CA ILE A 379 -23.34 -11.96 0.94
C ILE A 379 -23.49 -12.19 -0.57
N ASP A 380 -23.32 -13.43 -1.05
CA ASP A 380 -23.49 -13.76 -2.47
C ASP A 380 -24.92 -13.48 -2.97
N LYS A 381 -25.92 -13.83 -2.16
CA LYS A 381 -27.33 -13.53 -2.49
C LYS A 381 -27.62 -12.03 -2.44
N ALA A 382 -27.03 -11.31 -1.49
CA ALA A 382 -27.16 -9.86 -1.40
C ALA A 382 -26.51 -9.17 -2.60
N ASN A 383 -25.35 -9.66 -3.05
CA ASN A 383 -24.65 -9.14 -4.23
C ASN A 383 -25.50 -9.34 -5.49
N LYS A 384 -26.10 -10.51 -5.69
CA LYS A 384 -27.03 -10.74 -6.81
C LYS A 384 -28.18 -9.73 -6.81
N ALA A 385 -28.86 -9.55 -5.66
CA ALA A 385 -29.95 -8.59 -5.54
C ALA A 385 -29.48 -7.14 -5.81
N SER A 386 -28.29 -6.78 -5.34
CA SER A 386 -27.68 -5.46 -5.54
C SER A 386 -27.34 -5.19 -7.01
N LEU A 387 -26.73 -6.16 -7.69
CA LEU A 387 -26.38 -6.07 -9.12
C LEU A 387 -27.63 -5.98 -10.00
N GLU A 388 -28.67 -6.78 -9.70
CA GLU A 388 -29.96 -6.69 -10.39
C GLU A 388 -30.61 -5.32 -10.20
N TYR A 389 -30.56 -4.78 -8.98
CA TYR A 389 -31.07 -3.45 -8.67
C TYR A 389 -30.29 -2.34 -9.40
N LYS A 390 -28.95 -2.40 -9.41
CA LYS A 390 -28.09 -1.47 -10.13
C LYS A 390 -28.41 -1.46 -11.63
N ARG A 391 -28.56 -2.65 -12.24
CA ARG A 391 -28.97 -2.78 -13.66
C ARG A 391 -30.35 -2.19 -13.92
N LYS A 392 -31.32 -2.40 -13.02
CA LYS A 392 -32.66 -1.80 -13.14
C LYS A 392 -32.61 -0.27 -13.11
N ILE A 393 -31.84 0.33 -12.21
CA ILE A 393 -31.68 1.80 -12.15
C ILE A 393 -30.96 2.32 -13.39
N LEU A 394 -29.85 1.71 -13.81
CA LEU A 394 -29.10 2.14 -14.99
C LEU A 394 -29.96 2.06 -16.26
N ASN A 395 -30.80 1.03 -16.39
CA ASN A 395 -31.79 0.94 -17.47
C ASN A 395 -32.90 1.99 -17.34
N GLN A 396 -33.20 2.45 -16.12
CA GLN A 396 -34.18 3.51 -15.89
C GLN A 396 -33.67 4.90 -16.28
N GLU A 397 -32.36 5.12 -16.14
CA GLU A 397 -31.64 6.36 -16.44
C GLU A 397 -31.15 6.45 -17.90
N GLN A 398 -31.49 5.49 -18.77
CA GLN A 398 -31.15 5.60 -20.19
C GLN A 398 -31.91 6.75 -20.87
N TYR A 399 -31.16 7.73 -21.36
CA TYR A 399 -31.69 8.84 -22.15
C TYR A 399 -31.57 8.55 -23.64
N ILE A 400 -32.67 8.69 -24.36
CA ILE A 400 -32.73 8.68 -25.82
C ILE A 400 -32.97 10.09 -26.35
N ILE A 401 -32.61 10.34 -27.61
CA ILE A 401 -33.04 11.57 -28.29
C ILE A 401 -34.54 11.42 -28.56
N CYS A 402 -35.31 12.48 -28.31
CA CYS A 402 -36.74 12.47 -28.54
C CYS A 402 -37.08 11.98 -29.96
N SER A 403 -38.11 11.13 -30.07
CA SER A 403 -38.57 10.56 -31.34
C SER A 403 -39.11 11.61 -32.33
N ASN A 404 -39.30 12.87 -31.90
CA ASN A 404 -39.68 13.96 -32.78
C ASN A 404 -38.45 14.51 -33.53
N PRO A 405 -38.42 14.48 -34.87
CA PRO A 405 -37.29 14.95 -35.67
C PRO A 405 -36.92 16.42 -35.44
N GLU A 406 -37.85 17.24 -34.95
CA GLU A 406 -37.61 18.66 -34.65
C GLU A 406 -37.21 18.91 -33.18
N CYS A 407 -37.03 17.86 -32.37
CA CYS A 407 -36.71 17.96 -30.96
C CYS A 407 -35.44 17.17 -30.60
N GLU A 408 -34.34 17.86 -30.36
CA GLU A 408 -33.05 17.25 -29.95
C GLU A 408 -32.96 16.97 -28.44
N ALA A 409 -34.08 17.01 -27.74
CA ALA A 409 -34.12 16.82 -26.29
C ALA A 409 -33.70 15.39 -25.91
N LYS A 410 -32.76 15.28 -24.96
CA LYS A 410 -32.47 14.01 -24.28
C LYS A 410 -33.59 13.70 -23.29
N VAL A 411 -34.30 12.61 -23.50
CA VAL A 411 -35.47 12.20 -22.70
C VAL A 411 -35.26 10.78 -22.17
N SER A 412 -35.68 10.52 -20.93
CA SER A 412 -35.60 9.15 -20.38
C SER A 412 -36.53 8.21 -21.16
N ILE A 413 -36.08 6.99 -21.41
CA ILE A 413 -36.86 5.96 -22.13
C ILE A 413 -38.15 5.56 -21.39
N ASN A 414 -38.26 5.89 -20.11
CA ASN A 414 -39.42 5.58 -19.26
C ASN A 414 -40.41 6.74 -19.10
N TRP A 415 -40.16 7.89 -19.73
CA TRP A 415 -41.13 8.97 -19.75
C TRP A 415 -42.22 8.68 -20.78
N ASP A 416 -43.47 8.99 -20.46
CA ASP A 416 -44.58 8.80 -21.41
C ASP A 416 -44.50 9.79 -22.58
N GLN A 417 -44.00 11.00 -22.31
CA GLN A 417 -43.89 12.10 -23.27
C GLN A 417 -42.61 12.91 -23.06
N CYS A 418 -42.08 13.48 -24.13
CA CYS A 418 -41.00 14.46 -24.05
C CYS A 418 -41.50 15.72 -23.32
N PRO A 419 -40.79 16.24 -22.30
CA PRO A 419 -41.23 17.42 -21.56
C PRO A 419 -41.12 18.73 -22.38
N ILE A 420 -40.42 18.70 -23.52
CA ILE A 420 -40.21 19.89 -24.37
C ILE A 420 -41.25 19.94 -25.50
N CYS A 421 -41.43 18.84 -26.23
CA CYS A 421 -42.32 18.81 -27.40
C CYS A 421 -43.57 17.95 -27.21
N HIS A 422 -43.77 17.39 -26.00
CA HIS A 422 -44.90 16.52 -25.62
C HIS A 422 -45.10 15.29 -26.52
N SER A 423 -44.13 14.99 -27.38
CA SER A 423 -44.17 13.85 -28.30
C SER A 423 -44.00 12.56 -27.50
N LYS A 424 -44.80 11.54 -27.84
CA LYS A 424 -44.78 10.25 -27.16
C LYS A 424 -43.43 9.57 -27.35
N ILE A 425 -42.88 9.04 -26.27
CA ILE A 425 -41.57 8.37 -26.31
C ILE A 425 -41.82 6.89 -26.64
N GLU A 426 -41.35 6.47 -27.82
CA GLU A 426 -41.45 5.08 -28.26
C GLU A 426 -40.38 4.25 -27.55
N SER A 427 -40.76 3.58 -26.45
CA SER A 427 -39.92 2.52 -25.89
C SER A 427 -39.84 1.39 -26.91
N LYS A 428 -38.64 1.05 -27.38
CA LYS A 428 -38.39 -0.25 -27.98
C LYS A 428 -38.54 -1.30 -26.87
N LYS A 429 -39.78 -1.73 -26.60
CA LYS A 429 -40.01 -3.02 -25.97
C LYS A 429 -39.65 -4.06 -27.02
N GLU A 430 -38.42 -4.54 -26.99
CA GLU A 430 -38.05 -5.74 -27.73
C GLU A 430 -38.90 -6.91 -27.21
N GLU A 431 -39.60 -7.55 -28.14
CA GLU A 431 -40.13 -8.89 -27.99
C GLU A 431 -38.96 -9.85 -27.69
N LEU A 432 -38.93 -10.43 -26.49
CA LEU A 432 -38.53 -11.82 -26.17
C LEU A 432 -38.59 -12.11 -24.66
#